data_AF-A0A2R5EY01-F1
#
_entry.id   AF-A0A2R5EY01-F1
#
_cell.length_a   1.000
_cell.length_b   1.000
_cell.length_c   1.000
_cell.angle_alpha   90.00
_cell.angle_beta   90.00
_cell.angle_gamma   90.00
#
_symmetry.space_group_name_H-M   'P 1'
#
loop_
_entity.id
_entity.type
_entity.pdbx_description
1 polymer ?
#
loop_
_entity_poly.entity_id
_entity_poly.type
_entity_poly.pdbx_seq_one_letter_code
_entity_poly.pdbx_strand_id
1 'polypeptide(L)'
;MIHTTGLPDGQIKEIELCYDNELYLAVSYEDGFESKHYEKKQTAGVDPGEIHTLSAFCEDGESLMITGRKVRSIHRLRNKKLADIQRLQSKCKKGSRQWRKYQKAKRYILSKSEKQLRDALHKTTKLFVDWCVQQSVSDVHMGNVEGVQRNTRKKNRVNRKQAQRLSNWSFGKVKQYLTYKLEQQGIQLHSIDESYTSQTCPVCTKRNKVSSRNYRCACGYKEHRDIHGARNILSKALYDKMVHSDVDSQVKYLRIA
;
A
#
# COMPACT_ATOMS: atom_id res chain seq x y z
N MET A 1 22.18 -22.79 -26.39
CA MET A 1 22.58 -22.47 -25.00
C MET A 1 22.42 -20.97 -24.80
N ILE A 2 21.83 -20.53 -23.68
CA ILE A 2 21.77 -19.11 -23.30
C ILE A 2 22.99 -18.85 -22.42
N HIS A 3 23.92 -18.00 -22.88
CA HIS A 3 25.07 -17.56 -22.09
C HIS A 3 24.76 -16.18 -21.54
N THR A 4 25.01 -15.96 -20.25
CA THR A 4 24.79 -14.67 -19.58
C THR A 4 26.04 -14.28 -18.80
N THR A 5 26.36 -12.99 -18.81
CA THR A 5 27.53 -12.38 -18.16
C THR A 5 27.02 -11.34 -17.16
N GLY A 6 27.65 -11.23 -15.99
CA GLY A 6 27.24 -10.27 -14.94
C GLY A 6 26.19 -10.82 -13.97
N LEU A 7 26.31 -12.10 -13.58
CA LEU A 7 25.57 -12.64 -12.44
C LEU A 7 26.08 -11.98 -11.14
N PRO A 8 25.21 -11.82 -10.13
CA PRO A 8 25.59 -11.18 -8.88
C PRO A 8 26.62 -12.00 -8.11
N ASP A 9 27.50 -11.30 -7.39
CA ASP A 9 28.49 -11.87 -6.49
C ASP A 9 27.77 -12.37 -5.22
N GLY A 10 27.24 -13.59 -5.28
CA GLY A 10 26.51 -14.21 -4.18
C GLY A 10 26.15 -15.65 -4.49
N GLN A 11 25.75 -16.42 -3.48
CA GLN A 11 25.30 -17.79 -3.72
C GLN A 11 23.96 -17.75 -4.44
N ILE A 12 23.97 -18.05 -5.73
CA ILE A 12 22.75 -18.17 -6.54
C ILE A 12 21.93 -19.35 -6.00
N LYS A 13 20.66 -19.08 -5.67
CA LYS A 13 19.70 -20.08 -5.21
C LYS A 13 18.80 -20.55 -6.33
N GLU A 14 18.40 -19.65 -7.22
CA GLU A 14 17.44 -19.93 -8.27
C GLU A 14 17.65 -19.03 -9.49
N ILE A 15 17.48 -19.59 -10.68
CA ILE A 15 17.45 -18.86 -11.94
C ILE A 15 16.19 -19.28 -12.71
N GLU A 16 15.32 -18.32 -12.98
CA GLU A 16 14.11 -18.54 -13.78
C GLU A 16 14.19 -17.77 -15.11
N LEU A 17 13.73 -18.41 -16.19
CA LEU A 17 13.53 -17.75 -17.47
C LEU A 17 12.11 -17.18 -17.55
N CYS A 18 12.00 -15.86 -17.56
CA CYS A 18 10.74 -15.15 -17.54
C CYS A 18 10.45 -14.46 -18.89
N TYR A 19 9.16 -14.26 -19.18
CA TYR A 19 8.71 -13.50 -20.35
C TYR A 19 7.62 -12.48 -19.96
N ASP A 20 7.93 -11.19 -20.12
CA ASP A 20 6.96 -10.08 -20.01
C ASP A 20 7.18 -9.05 -21.13
N ASN A 21 6.62 -9.36 -22.30
CA ASN A 21 6.87 -8.68 -23.59
C ASN A 21 8.30 -8.78 -24.11
N GLU A 22 9.24 -9.10 -23.24
CA GLU A 22 10.66 -9.35 -23.47
C GLU A 22 11.07 -10.53 -22.60
N LEU A 23 12.12 -11.25 -23.02
CA LEU A 23 12.71 -12.35 -22.27
C LEU A 23 13.71 -11.80 -21.25
N TYR A 24 13.68 -12.26 -20.01
CA TYR A 24 14.66 -11.91 -18.99
C TYR A 24 14.91 -13.08 -18.03
N LEU A 25 16.08 -13.08 -17.39
CA LEU A 25 16.40 -14.01 -16.32
C LEU A 25 16.10 -13.35 -14.98
N ALA A 26 15.30 -14.01 -14.13
CA ALA A 26 15.18 -13.65 -12.73
C ALA A 26 16.17 -14.52 -11.93
N VAL A 27 17.08 -13.87 -11.21
CA VAL A 27 18.12 -14.54 -10.43
C VAL A 27 17.91 -14.22 -8.96
N SER A 28 17.68 -15.25 -8.16
CA SER A 28 17.60 -15.16 -6.69
C SER A 28 18.94 -15.60 -6.12
N TYR A 29 19.52 -14.79 -5.25
CA TYR A 29 20.83 -15.04 -4.65
C TYR A 29 20.85 -14.54 -3.20
N GLU A 30 21.73 -15.13 -2.40
CA GLU A 30 22.07 -14.59 -1.08
C GLU A 30 23.00 -13.39 -1.25
N ASP A 31 22.58 -12.23 -0.76
CA ASP A 31 23.31 -10.97 -0.82
C ASP A 31 24.20 -10.74 0.41
N GLY A 32 24.23 -11.70 1.35
CA GLY A 32 24.99 -11.60 2.60
C GLY A 32 24.49 -10.49 3.53
N PHE A 33 23.26 -9.99 3.32
CA PHE A 33 22.72 -8.90 4.10
C PHE A 33 22.33 -9.36 5.51
N GLU A 34 22.87 -8.67 6.52
CA GLU A 34 22.44 -8.81 7.92
C GLU A 34 21.56 -7.63 8.32
N SER A 35 20.40 -7.92 8.91
CA SER A 35 19.50 -6.89 9.43
C SER A 35 20.14 -6.15 10.60
N LYS A 36 19.80 -4.85 10.73
CA LYS A 36 20.18 -4.09 11.92
C LYS A 36 19.56 -4.73 13.16
N HIS A 37 20.30 -4.71 14.26
CA HIS A 37 19.80 -5.22 15.53
C HIS A 37 18.55 -4.43 15.99
N TYR A 38 17.56 -5.15 16.49
CA TYR A 38 16.35 -4.54 17.04
C TYR A 38 16.65 -3.84 18.37
N GLU A 39 16.29 -2.57 18.48
CA GLU A 39 16.33 -1.82 19.72
C GLU A 39 14.98 -1.15 19.92
N LYS A 40 14.35 -1.40 21.07
CA LYS A 40 13.04 -0.81 21.37
C LYS A 40 13.17 0.71 21.53
N LYS A 41 12.43 1.44 20.71
CA LYS A 41 12.39 2.91 20.67
C LYS A 41 10.91 3.34 20.55
N GLN A 42 10.55 4.06 19.48
CA GLN A 42 9.18 4.54 19.28
C GLN A 42 8.32 3.53 18.51
N THR A 43 7.02 3.56 18.78
CA THR A 43 6.00 2.81 18.05
C THR A 43 5.22 3.73 17.11
N ALA A 44 4.89 3.25 15.91
CA ALA A 44 4.06 3.97 14.95
C ALA A 44 2.83 3.15 14.54
N GLY A 45 1.66 3.78 14.55
CA GLY A 45 0.44 3.23 13.95
C GLY A 45 0.31 3.66 12.50
N VAL A 46 -0.10 2.75 11.61
CA VAL A 46 -0.17 2.98 10.16
C VAL A 46 -1.53 2.57 9.59
N ASP A 47 -2.20 3.53 8.96
CA ASP A 47 -3.45 3.35 8.22
C ASP A 47 -3.17 3.37 6.70
N PRO A 48 -3.29 2.23 6.01
CA PRO A 48 -3.24 2.17 4.56
C PRO A 48 -4.56 2.64 3.93
N GLY A 49 -4.50 3.51 2.93
CA GLY A 49 -5.70 4.03 2.26
C GLY A 49 -5.66 4.02 0.73
N GLU A 50 -6.81 4.27 0.10
CA GLU A 50 -6.90 4.46 -1.36
C GLU A 50 -6.32 5.82 -1.78
N ILE A 51 -6.58 6.87 -0.99
CA ILE A 51 -6.20 8.25 -1.34
C ILE A 51 -4.82 8.60 -0.81
N HIS A 52 -4.55 8.29 0.45
CA HIS A 52 -3.20 8.29 1.01
C HIS A 52 -2.79 6.84 1.13
N THR A 53 -1.72 6.45 0.43
CA THR A 53 -1.30 5.05 0.38
C THR A 53 -0.86 4.58 1.75
N LEU A 54 -0.23 5.45 2.53
CA LEU A 54 0.15 5.25 3.91
C LEU A 54 -0.09 6.55 4.67
N SER A 55 -0.78 6.46 5.80
CA SER A 55 -0.83 7.50 6.82
C SER A 55 -0.31 6.92 8.12
N ALA A 56 0.53 7.66 8.84
CA ALA A 56 1.17 7.17 10.05
C ALA A 56 1.12 8.20 11.18
N PHE A 57 1.14 7.71 12.41
CA PHE A 57 1.18 8.50 13.63
C PHE A 57 2.16 7.83 14.61
N CYS A 58 3.12 8.59 15.11
CA CYS A 58 4.15 8.16 16.08
C CYS A 58 3.79 8.62 17.50
N GLU A 59 4.39 8.00 18.52
CA GLU A 59 4.16 8.33 19.93
C GLU A 59 4.45 9.79 20.28
N ASP A 60 5.49 10.38 19.68
CA ASP A 60 5.90 11.77 19.85
C ASP A 60 5.03 12.81 19.11
N GLY A 61 3.99 12.37 18.38
CA GLY A 61 3.11 13.24 17.60
C GLY A 61 3.51 13.43 16.14
N GLU A 62 4.71 12.97 15.76
CA GLU A 62 5.15 13.00 14.37
C GLU A 62 4.21 12.17 13.50
N SER A 63 3.76 12.76 12.41
CA SER A 63 2.73 12.18 11.57
C SER A 63 3.16 12.23 10.11
N LEU A 64 2.85 11.18 9.35
CA LEU A 64 3.19 11.10 7.93
C LEU A 64 1.97 10.83 7.08
N MET A 65 1.87 11.49 5.93
CA MET A 65 0.88 11.17 4.90
C MET A 65 1.55 11.07 3.53
N ILE A 66 1.53 9.88 2.94
CA ILE A 66 2.06 9.65 1.59
C ILE A 66 0.91 9.55 0.58
N THR A 67 0.90 10.44 -0.40
CA THR A 67 -0.19 10.53 -1.38
C THR A 67 -0.23 9.36 -2.37
N GLY A 68 -1.42 8.76 -2.55
CA GLY A 68 -1.69 7.73 -3.55
C GLY A 68 -2.09 8.28 -4.92
N ARG A 69 -2.01 9.60 -5.15
CA ARG A 69 -2.45 10.24 -6.41
C ARG A 69 -1.79 9.64 -7.65
N LYS A 70 -0.47 9.36 -7.61
CA LYS A 70 0.26 8.75 -8.73
C LYS A 70 -0.26 7.34 -9.04
N VAL A 71 -0.37 6.48 -8.03
CA VAL A 71 -0.96 5.13 -8.14
C VAL A 71 -2.36 5.18 -8.73
N ARG A 72 -3.23 6.08 -8.23
CA ARG A 72 -4.58 6.29 -8.75
C ARG A 72 -4.58 6.74 -10.21
N SER A 73 -3.66 7.62 -10.61
CA SER A 73 -3.56 8.10 -11.98
C SER A 73 -3.18 6.99 -12.96
N ILE A 74 -2.27 6.09 -12.55
CA ILE A 74 -1.86 4.92 -13.34
C ILE A 74 -3.04 3.97 -13.51
N HIS A 75 -3.77 3.65 -12.43
CA HIS A 75 -4.97 2.81 -12.52
C HIS A 75 -6.05 3.43 -13.41
N ARG A 76 -6.26 4.75 -13.34
CA ARG A 76 -7.24 5.45 -14.18
C ARG A 76 -6.89 5.34 -15.66
N LEU A 77 -5.62 5.59 -16.02
CA LEU A 77 -5.15 5.48 -17.40
C LEU A 77 -5.24 4.04 -17.90
N ARG A 78 -4.78 3.07 -17.11
CA ARG A 78 -4.89 1.64 -17.40
C ARG A 78 -6.33 1.25 -17.70
N ASN A 79 -7.25 1.56 -16.80
CA ASN A 79 -8.65 1.19 -16.93
C ASN A 79 -9.30 1.82 -18.16
N LYS A 80 -9.00 3.08 -18.47
CA LYS A 80 -9.46 3.75 -19.70
C LYS A 80 -8.96 3.02 -20.94
N LYS A 81 -7.66 2.77 -21.04
CA LYS A 81 -7.05 2.10 -22.21
C LYS A 81 -7.52 0.67 -22.38
N LEU A 82 -7.69 -0.08 -21.28
CA LEU A 82 -8.23 -1.44 -21.34
C LEU A 82 -9.67 -1.46 -21.84
N ALA A 83 -10.53 -0.53 -21.39
CA ALA A 83 -11.90 -0.43 -21.87
C ALA A 83 -11.96 -0.16 -23.38
N ASP A 84 -11.13 0.77 -23.88
CA ASP A 84 -11.03 1.08 -25.31
C ASP A 84 -10.62 -0.15 -26.13
N ILE A 85 -9.56 -0.85 -25.69
CA ILE A 85 -9.04 -2.04 -26.39
C ILE A 85 -10.07 -3.17 -26.35
N GLN A 86 -10.70 -3.42 -25.20
CA GLN A 86 -11.69 -4.49 -25.06
C GLN A 86 -12.92 -4.24 -25.94
N ARG A 87 -13.38 -2.98 -26.06
CA ARG A 87 -14.48 -2.60 -26.96
C ARG A 87 -14.15 -2.84 -28.44
N LEU A 88 -12.91 -2.61 -28.85
CA LEU A 88 -12.48 -2.89 -30.23
C LEU A 88 -12.28 -4.40 -30.45
N GLN A 89 -11.74 -5.11 -29.45
CA GLN A 89 -11.50 -6.54 -29.50
C GLN A 89 -12.80 -7.35 -29.57
N SER A 90 -13.87 -6.91 -28.91
CA SER A 90 -15.17 -7.60 -28.92
C SER A 90 -15.85 -7.61 -30.30
N LYS A 91 -15.47 -6.69 -31.20
CA LYS A 91 -15.95 -6.64 -32.58
C LYS A 91 -15.17 -7.55 -33.54
N CYS A 92 -14.14 -8.23 -33.06
CA CYS A 92 -13.25 -9.05 -33.90
C CYS A 92 -13.55 -10.54 -33.71
N LYS A 93 -13.43 -11.33 -34.79
CA LYS A 93 -13.41 -12.80 -34.68
C LYS A 93 -12.19 -13.23 -33.86
N LYS A 94 -12.41 -14.05 -32.81
CA LYS A 94 -11.34 -14.58 -31.95
C LYS A 94 -10.27 -15.25 -32.81
N GLY A 95 -9.00 -14.92 -32.57
CA GLY A 95 -7.88 -15.43 -33.36
C GLY A 95 -7.63 -14.76 -34.71
N SER A 96 -8.47 -13.83 -35.19
CA SER A 96 -8.15 -13.03 -36.38
C SER A 96 -6.88 -12.18 -36.19
N ARG A 97 -6.27 -11.71 -37.30
CA ARG A 97 -5.08 -10.81 -37.26
C ARG A 97 -5.36 -9.58 -36.40
N GLN A 98 -6.53 -8.94 -36.57
CA GLN A 98 -6.93 -7.77 -35.78
C GLN A 98 -7.15 -8.10 -34.30
N TRP A 99 -7.78 -9.23 -33.99
CA TRP A 99 -7.96 -9.68 -32.60
C TRP A 99 -6.61 -9.90 -31.90
N ARG A 100 -5.63 -10.53 -32.57
CA ARG A 100 -4.28 -10.74 -32.05
C ARG A 100 -3.53 -9.42 -31.82
N LYS A 101 -3.70 -8.42 -32.71
CA LYS A 101 -3.15 -7.06 -32.54
C LYS A 101 -3.68 -6.41 -31.26
N TYR A 102 -4.99 -6.45 -31.02
CA TYR A 102 -5.57 -5.90 -29.79
C TYR A 102 -5.17 -6.69 -28.55
N GLN A 103 -5.01 -8.01 -28.66
CA GLN A 103 -4.51 -8.84 -27.57
C GLN A 103 -3.07 -8.44 -27.18
N LYS A 104 -2.19 -8.17 -28.16
CA LYS A 104 -0.84 -7.66 -27.92
C LYS A 104 -0.86 -6.27 -27.25
N ALA A 105 -1.70 -5.35 -27.75
CA ALA A 105 -1.88 -4.03 -27.14
C ALA A 105 -2.37 -4.11 -25.69
N LYS A 106 -3.32 -5.02 -25.39
CA LYS A 106 -3.81 -5.28 -24.03
C LYS A 106 -2.68 -5.73 -23.11
N ARG A 107 -1.86 -6.71 -23.54
CA ARG A 107 -0.71 -7.23 -22.78
C ARG A 107 0.30 -6.12 -22.48
N TYR A 108 0.62 -5.30 -23.49
CA TYR A 108 1.52 -4.16 -23.33
C TYR A 108 1.02 -3.14 -22.29
N ILE A 109 -0.26 -2.75 -22.35
CA ILE A 109 -0.85 -1.81 -21.38
C ILE A 109 -0.80 -2.38 -19.95
N LEU A 110 -1.09 -3.67 -19.79
CA LEU A 110 -1.02 -4.34 -18.48
C LEU A 110 0.41 -4.33 -17.95
N SER A 111 1.38 -4.85 -18.70
CA SER A 111 2.80 -4.89 -18.32
C SER A 111 3.34 -3.51 -17.97
N LYS A 112 3.14 -2.51 -18.85
CA LYS A 112 3.57 -1.13 -18.61
C LYS A 112 2.98 -0.57 -17.31
N SER A 113 1.68 -0.77 -17.10
CA SER A 113 1.01 -0.27 -15.90
C SER A 113 1.49 -0.96 -14.63
N GLU A 114 1.75 -2.28 -14.66
CA GLU A 114 2.29 -3.01 -13.50
C GLU A 114 3.72 -2.58 -13.18
N LYS A 115 4.58 -2.36 -14.19
CA LYS A 115 5.93 -1.80 -13.99
C LYS A 115 5.87 -0.41 -13.33
N GLN A 116 4.97 0.46 -13.78
CA GLN A 116 4.77 1.79 -13.20
C GLN A 116 4.20 1.75 -11.78
N LEU A 117 3.25 0.84 -11.50
CA LEU A 117 2.69 0.65 -10.16
C LEU A 117 3.75 0.11 -9.21
N ARG A 118 4.55 -0.87 -9.65
CA ARG A 118 5.66 -1.43 -8.86
C ARG A 118 6.65 -0.33 -8.46
N ASP A 119 7.15 0.46 -9.41
CA ASP A 119 8.04 1.60 -9.12
C ASP A 119 7.42 2.57 -8.09
N ALA A 120 6.17 2.97 -8.32
CA ALA A 120 5.46 3.88 -7.42
C ALA A 120 5.34 3.31 -6.00
N LEU A 121 5.01 2.02 -5.86
CA LEU A 121 4.87 1.38 -4.54
C LEU A 121 6.22 1.19 -3.85
N HIS A 122 7.30 0.86 -4.56
CA HIS A 122 8.64 0.81 -3.96
C HIS A 122 9.09 2.18 -3.48
N LYS A 123 8.87 3.25 -4.25
CA LYS A 123 9.18 4.63 -3.81
C LYS A 123 8.37 5.03 -2.59
N THR A 124 7.06 4.76 -2.58
CA THR A 124 6.18 5.06 -1.44
C THR A 124 6.64 4.34 -0.17
N THR A 125 6.93 3.05 -0.26
CA THR A 125 7.38 2.26 0.90
C THR A 125 8.79 2.66 1.35
N LYS A 126 9.68 3.06 0.43
CA LYS A 126 11.00 3.60 0.80
C LYS A 126 10.87 4.91 1.57
N LEU A 127 10.04 5.85 1.10
CA LEU A 127 9.78 7.11 1.81
C LEU A 127 9.23 6.88 3.23
N PHE A 128 8.36 5.88 3.40
CA PHE A 128 7.84 5.51 4.71
C PHE A 128 8.94 4.97 5.63
N VAL A 129 9.75 4.02 5.14
CA VAL A 129 10.86 3.43 5.91
C VAL A 129 11.88 4.51 6.31
N ASP A 130 12.19 5.44 5.40
CA ASP A 130 13.09 6.55 5.68
C ASP A 130 12.56 7.48 6.77
N TRP A 131 11.25 7.72 6.78
CA TRP A 131 10.61 8.46 7.87
C TRP A 131 10.65 7.68 9.19
N CYS A 132 10.40 6.37 9.19
CA CYS A 132 10.52 5.56 10.41
C CYS A 132 11.94 5.62 11.00
N VAL A 133 12.97 5.55 10.16
CA VAL A 133 14.37 5.70 10.60
C VAL A 133 14.62 7.10 11.16
N GLN A 134 14.12 8.16 10.50
CA GLN A 134 14.25 9.54 10.99
C GLN A 134 13.61 9.73 12.37
N GLN A 135 12.44 9.12 12.60
CA GLN A 135 11.72 9.22 13.86
C GLN A 135 12.10 8.13 14.87
N SER A 136 13.18 7.38 14.64
CA SER A 136 13.63 6.32 15.55
C SER A 136 12.52 5.33 15.91
N VAL A 137 11.69 4.96 14.94
CA VAL A 137 10.62 3.97 15.12
C VAL A 137 11.23 2.56 15.08
N SER A 138 10.94 1.76 16.10
CA SER A 138 11.33 0.34 16.19
C SER A 138 10.19 -0.61 15.87
N ASP A 139 8.94 -0.17 16.09
CA ASP A 139 7.76 -1.01 15.97
C ASP A 139 6.68 -0.31 15.14
N VAL A 140 6.22 -0.96 14.08
CA VAL A 140 5.19 -0.45 13.18
C VAL A 140 3.97 -1.35 13.26
N HIS A 141 2.83 -0.80 13.66
CA HIS A 141 1.54 -1.50 13.67
C HIS A 141 0.68 -1.04 12.51
N MET A 142 0.42 -1.94 11.56
CA MET A 142 -0.34 -1.63 10.34
C MET A 142 -1.77 -2.20 10.44
N GLY A 143 -2.75 -1.37 10.10
CA GLY A 143 -4.15 -1.78 9.98
C GLY A 143 -4.34 -2.87 8.92
N ASN A 144 -5.00 -3.98 9.31
CA ASN A 144 -5.29 -5.08 8.40
C ASN A 144 -6.63 -4.89 7.70
N VAL A 145 -6.57 -4.57 6.41
CA VAL A 145 -7.74 -4.28 5.55
C VAL A 145 -8.18 -5.48 4.70
N GLU A 146 -7.59 -6.67 4.87
CA GLU A 146 -7.90 -7.84 4.04
C GLU A 146 -9.39 -8.21 4.04
N GLY A 147 -10.07 -8.04 5.19
CA GLY A 147 -11.50 -8.29 5.32
C GLY A 147 -12.37 -7.36 4.48
N VAL A 148 -11.93 -6.13 4.22
CA VAL A 148 -12.67 -5.12 3.43
C VAL A 148 -12.70 -5.51 1.94
N GLN A 149 -11.59 -6.06 1.44
CA GLN A 149 -11.48 -6.51 0.04
C GLN A 149 -12.24 -7.83 -0.21
N ARG A 150 -12.19 -8.78 0.73
CA ARG A 150 -12.82 -10.11 0.56
C ARG A 150 -14.34 -10.09 0.72
N ASN A 151 -14.87 -9.27 1.64
CA ASN A 151 -16.29 -9.25 1.96
C ASN A 151 -17.18 -8.52 0.93
N THR A 152 -16.58 -7.84 -0.05
CA THR A 152 -17.33 -7.02 -1.00
C THR A 152 -18.02 -7.84 -2.10
N ARG A 153 -17.42 -8.95 -2.54
CA ARG A 153 -18.02 -9.85 -3.54
C ARG A 153 -19.18 -10.67 -2.98
N LYS A 154 -19.10 -11.09 -1.71
CA LYS A 154 -20.12 -11.97 -1.09
C LYS A 154 -21.44 -11.27 -0.78
N LYS A 155 -21.48 -9.94 -0.68
CA LYS A 155 -22.67 -9.23 -0.16
C LYS A 155 -23.43 -8.38 -1.18
N ASN A 156 -23.08 -8.34 -2.47
CA ASN A 156 -23.70 -7.45 -3.48
C ASN A 156 -23.88 -5.99 -3.01
N ARG A 157 -23.06 -5.53 -2.06
CA ARG A 157 -23.25 -4.26 -1.33
C ARG A 157 -22.49 -3.07 -1.92
N VAL A 158 -21.79 -3.26 -3.04
CA VAL A 158 -20.96 -2.21 -3.66
C VAL A 158 -21.25 -2.07 -5.14
N ASN A 159 -21.27 -0.81 -5.60
CA ASN A 159 -21.43 -0.53 -7.01
C ASN A 159 -20.14 -0.87 -7.79
N ARG A 160 -20.24 -0.97 -9.12
CA ARG A 160 -19.13 -1.31 -10.02
C ARG A 160 -17.90 -0.40 -9.84
N LYS A 161 -18.11 0.88 -9.53
CA LYS A 161 -17.02 1.85 -9.30
C LYS A 161 -16.26 1.56 -8.01
N GLN A 162 -16.97 1.23 -6.93
CA GLN A 162 -16.37 0.86 -5.65
C GLN A 162 -15.62 -0.48 -5.73
N ALA A 163 -16.23 -1.49 -6.37
CA ALA A 163 -15.57 -2.78 -6.62
C ALA A 163 -14.26 -2.62 -7.40
N GLN A 164 -14.24 -1.74 -8.42
CA GLN A 164 -13.04 -1.43 -9.20
C GLN A 164 -11.96 -0.71 -8.40
N ARG A 165 -12.33 0.15 -7.44
CA ARG A 165 -11.38 0.83 -6.56
C ARG A 165 -10.74 -0.17 -5.60
N LEU A 166 -11.54 -1.02 -4.98
CA LEU A 166 -11.07 -2.08 -4.08
C LEU A 166 -10.16 -3.07 -4.79
N SER A 167 -10.49 -3.48 -6.04
CA SER A 167 -9.63 -4.38 -6.81
C SER A 167 -8.31 -3.75 -7.25
N ASN A 168 -8.25 -2.43 -7.36
CA ASN A 168 -7.02 -1.70 -7.66
C ASN A 168 -6.17 -1.45 -6.39
N TRP A 169 -6.73 -1.69 -5.20
CA TRP A 169 -6.05 -1.35 -3.95
C TRP A 169 -4.94 -2.36 -3.63
N SER A 170 -3.69 -1.89 -3.74
CA SER A 170 -2.49 -2.72 -3.68
C SER A 170 -1.98 -2.96 -2.24
N PHE A 171 -2.88 -3.10 -1.26
CA PHE A 171 -2.51 -3.28 0.16
C PHE A 171 -1.53 -4.45 0.38
N GLY A 172 -1.82 -5.63 -0.19
CA GLY A 172 -0.94 -6.80 -0.04
C GLY A 172 0.49 -6.55 -0.54
N LYS A 173 0.64 -5.85 -1.67
CA LYS A 173 1.96 -5.46 -2.20
C LYS A 173 2.67 -4.45 -1.31
N VAL A 174 1.94 -3.46 -0.77
CA VAL A 174 2.51 -2.48 0.17
C VAL A 174 3.00 -3.18 1.43
N LYS A 175 2.18 -4.06 2.03
CA LYS A 175 2.56 -4.84 3.20
C LYS A 175 3.81 -5.67 2.92
N GLN A 176 3.83 -6.43 1.82
CA GLN A 176 4.99 -7.23 1.40
C GLN A 176 6.26 -6.38 1.26
N TYR A 177 6.15 -5.19 0.66
CA TYR A 177 7.29 -4.30 0.48
C TYR A 177 7.77 -3.65 1.78
N LEU A 178 6.85 -3.40 2.73
CA LEU A 178 7.22 -2.91 4.04
C LEU A 178 7.89 -4.00 4.87
N THR A 179 7.43 -5.25 4.81
CA THR A 179 8.01 -6.37 5.57
C THR A 179 9.53 -6.43 5.41
N TYR A 180 10.04 -6.62 4.19
CA TYR A 180 11.48 -6.77 4.02
C TYR A 180 12.25 -5.46 4.22
N LYS A 181 11.68 -4.29 3.88
CA LYS A 181 12.41 -3.01 4.02
C LYS A 181 12.53 -2.54 5.46
N LEU A 182 11.51 -2.80 6.28
CA LEU A 182 11.54 -2.49 7.71
C LEU A 182 12.48 -3.47 8.42
N GLU A 183 12.41 -4.75 8.08
CA GLU A 183 13.32 -5.78 8.58
C GLU A 183 14.79 -5.43 8.27
N GLN A 184 15.09 -4.93 7.07
CA GLN A 184 16.42 -4.41 6.72
C GLN A 184 16.90 -3.27 7.63
N GLN A 185 15.99 -2.52 8.26
CA GLN A 185 16.32 -1.46 9.21
C GLN A 185 16.21 -1.89 10.67
N GLY A 186 15.96 -3.18 10.96
CA GLY A 186 15.74 -3.67 12.33
C GLY A 186 14.40 -3.26 12.92
N ILE A 187 13.44 -2.85 12.08
CA ILE A 187 12.11 -2.36 12.48
C ILE A 187 11.09 -3.49 12.33
N GLN A 188 10.33 -3.77 13.37
CA GLN A 188 9.31 -4.82 13.37
C GLN A 188 7.98 -4.33 12.77
N LEU A 189 7.37 -5.15 11.92
CA LEU A 189 6.06 -4.87 11.33
C LEU A 189 5.00 -5.83 11.87
N HIS A 190 4.05 -5.28 12.61
CA HIS A 190 2.92 -5.98 13.21
C HIS A 190 1.63 -5.68 12.47
N SER A 191 0.72 -6.64 12.38
CA SER A 191 -0.61 -6.45 11.79
C SER A 191 -1.67 -6.38 12.89
N ILE A 192 -2.50 -5.33 12.88
CA ILE A 192 -3.59 -5.16 13.85
C ILE A 192 -4.94 -5.20 13.13
N ASP A 193 -5.94 -5.82 13.75
CA ASP A 193 -7.31 -5.76 13.27
C ASP A 193 -7.87 -4.33 13.34
N GLU A 194 -8.33 -3.82 12.21
CA GLU A 194 -8.76 -2.44 12.03
C GLU A 194 -10.26 -2.22 12.29
N SER A 195 -10.96 -3.21 12.87
CA SER A 195 -12.40 -3.10 13.08
C SER A 195 -12.75 -1.87 13.93
N TYR A 196 -13.54 -0.97 13.34
CA TYR A 196 -14.07 0.25 13.94
C TYR A 196 -13.05 1.33 14.34
N THR A 197 -11.76 1.20 14.00
CA THR A 197 -10.73 2.21 14.32
C THR A 197 -11.03 3.54 13.62
N SER A 198 -11.49 3.51 12.37
CA SER A 198 -11.78 4.74 11.61
C SER A 198 -13.09 5.45 12.01
N GLN A 199 -13.87 4.88 12.93
CA GLN A 199 -15.21 5.38 13.31
C GLN A 199 -15.29 5.75 14.79
N THR A 200 -14.42 5.22 15.64
CA THR A 200 -14.56 5.36 17.09
C THR A 200 -13.76 6.58 17.55
N CYS A 201 -14.43 7.49 18.25
CA CYS A 201 -13.75 8.66 18.80
C CYS A 201 -12.84 8.25 19.98
N PRO A 202 -11.56 8.63 20.00
CA PRO A 202 -10.66 8.29 21.11
C PRO A 202 -10.97 9.06 22.40
N VAL A 203 -11.78 10.12 22.33
CA VAL A 203 -12.18 10.95 23.49
C VAL A 203 -13.45 10.42 24.13
N CYS A 204 -14.55 10.31 23.35
CA CYS A 204 -15.87 9.97 23.91
C CYS A 204 -16.33 8.55 23.60
N THR A 205 -15.49 7.72 22.95
CA THR A 205 -15.72 6.32 22.54
C THR A 205 -16.93 6.06 21.65
N LYS A 206 -17.74 7.08 21.34
CA LYS A 206 -18.88 6.99 20.41
C LYS A 206 -18.38 6.75 18.99
N ARG A 207 -19.13 5.91 18.26
CA ARG A 207 -18.91 5.64 16.84
C ARG A 207 -19.57 6.72 16.00
N ASN A 208 -18.82 7.30 15.07
CA ASN A 208 -19.30 8.27 14.11
C ASN A 208 -18.91 7.85 12.68
N LYS A 209 -19.91 7.73 11.82
CA LYS A 209 -19.70 7.44 10.40
C LYS A 209 -19.54 8.75 9.64
N VAL A 210 -18.30 9.20 9.51
CA VAL A 210 -17.99 10.44 8.82
C VAL A 210 -17.81 10.20 7.32
N SER A 211 -18.21 11.15 6.46
CA SER A 211 -17.96 11.15 4.99
C SER A 211 -16.88 12.17 4.55
N SER A 212 -16.56 13.16 5.38
CA SER A 212 -15.56 14.22 5.15
C SER A 212 -14.11 13.82 5.46
N ARG A 213 -13.14 14.53 4.86
CA ARG A 213 -11.71 14.33 5.15
C ARG A 213 -11.31 14.61 6.58
N ASN A 214 -12.03 15.49 7.23
CA ASN A 214 -11.85 15.80 8.63
C ASN A 214 -12.85 14.97 9.43
N TYR A 215 -12.36 14.15 10.36
CA TYR A 215 -13.17 13.55 11.40
C TYR A 215 -13.61 14.65 12.35
N ARG A 216 -14.92 14.73 12.62
CA ARG A 216 -15.49 15.69 13.58
C ARG A 216 -16.46 14.94 14.47
N CYS A 217 -16.22 14.95 15.77
CA CYS A 217 -17.12 14.36 16.75
C CYS A 217 -17.97 15.43 17.44
N ALA A 218 -19.15 15.04 17.91
CA ALA A 218 -20.02 15.90 18.70
C ALA A 218 -19.39 16.30 20.05
N CYS A 219 -18.42 15.53 20.57
CA CYS A 219 -17.67 15.88 21.78
C CYS A 219 -16.62 16.98 21.58
N GLY A 220 -16.45 17.51 20.36
CA GLY A 220 -15.51 18.58 20.06
C GLY A 220 -14.22 18.12 19.39
N TYR A 221 -13.85 16.82 19.48
CA TYR A 221 -12.65 16.27 18.85
C TYR A 221 -12.70 16.37 17.32
N LYS A 222 -11.60 16.85 16.72
CA LYS A 222 -11.44 17.08 15.28
C LYS A 222 -10.04 16.69 14.85
N GLU A 223 -9.92 15.93 13.77
CA GLU A 223 -8.61 15.57 13.20
C GLU A 223 -8.76 15.19 11.72
N HIS A 224 -7.66 15.22 10.95
CA HIS A 224 -7.65 14.61 9.63
C HIS A 224 -7.92 13.10 9.74
N ARG A 225 -8.89 12.58 8.98
CA ARG A 225 -9.40 11.21 9.13
C ARG A 225 -8.32 10.16 9.04
N ASP A 226 -7.39 10.30 8.10
CA ASP A 226 -6.37 9.28 7.87
C ASP A 226 -5.28 9.32 8.97
N ILE A 227 -5.09 10.47 9.64
CA ILE A 227 -4.24 10.57 10.86
C ILE A 227 -4.99 10.01 12.07
N HIS A 228 -6.28 10.32 12.20
CA HIS A 228 -7.15 9.73 13.22
C HIS A 228 -7.16 8.19 13.15
N GLY A 229 -7.22 7.62 11.94
CA GLY A 229 -7.12 6.17 11.72
C GLY A 229 -5.78 5.61 12.22
N ALA A 230 -4.67 6.21 11.79
CA ALA A 230 -3.32 5.82 12.22
C ALA A 230 -3.12 5.93 13.74
N ARG A 231 -3.60 7.03 14.35
CA ARG A 231 -3.56 7.27 15.80
C ARG A 231 -4.37 6.25 16.58
N ASN A 232 -5.57 5.88 16.10
CA ASN A 232 -6.36 4.83 16.73
C ASN A 232 -5.72 3.45 16.61
N ILE A 233 -5.00 3.18 15.52
CA ILE A 233 -4.21 1.93 15.37
C ILE A 233 -3.07 1.91 16.38
N LEU A 234 -2.31 3.01 16.53
CA LEU A 234 -1.27 3.14 17.55
C LEU A 234 -1.84 2.94 18.96
N SER A 235 -2.93 3.64 19.28
CA SER A 235 -3.57 3.58 20.59
C SER A 235 -4.03 2.16 20.93
N LYS A 236 -4.62 1.45 19.96
CA LYS A 236 -4.99 0.04 20.11
C LYS A 236 -3.76 -0.86 20.29
N ALA A 237 -2.65 -0.59 19.59
CA ALA A 237 -1.41 -1.35 19.75
C ALA A 237 -0.83 -1.23 21.16
N LEU A 238 -0.82 -0.01 21.72
CA LEU A 238 -0.20 0.29 23.01
C LEU A 238 -1.09 -0.06 24.20
N TYR A 239 -2.41 0.13 24.07
CA TYR A 239 -3.33 0.09 25.21
C TYR A 239 -4.48 -0.90 25.08
N ASP A 240 -4.64 -1.57 23.93
CA ASP A 240 -5.81 -2.40 23.58
C ASP A 240 -7.17 -1.67 23.63
N LYS A 241 -7.14 -0.33 23.69
CA LYS A 241 -8.31 0.55 23.65
C LYS A 241 -7.98 1.84 22.91
N MET A 242 -9.00 2.53 22.45
CA MET A 242 -8.84 3.82 21.77
C MET A 242 -8.87 4.94 22.81
N VAL A 243 -7.70 5.50 23.06
CA VAL A 243 -7.44 6.57 24.02
C VAL A 243 -6.85 7.76 23.27
N HIS A 244 -7.34 8.96 23.61
CA HIS A 244 -6.77 10.19 23.08
C HIS A 244 -5.46 10.49 23.79
N SER A 245 -4.40 10.72 23.03
CA SER A 245 -3.19 11.38 23.53
C SER A 245 -3.34 12.89 23.33
N ASP A 246 -2.95 13.68 24.33
CA ASP A 246 -2.91 15.14 24.26
C ASP A 246 -1.72 15.67 23.43
N VAL A 247 -1.17 14.82 22.57
CA VAL A 247 -0.04 15.15 21.69
C VAL A 247 -0.60 15.61 20.34
N ASP A 248 -0.29 16.84 19.96
CA ASP A 248 -0.69 17.38 18.66
C ASP A 248 0.01 16.68 17.50
N SER A 249 -0.69 16.55 16.38
CA SER A 249 -0.14 15.89 15.18
C SER A 249 0.68 16.86 14.32
N GLN A 250 1.97 16.56 14.14
CA GLN A 250 2.85 17.29 13.22
C GLN A 250 2.90 16.55 11.87
N VAL A 251 2.07 16.98 10.92
CA VAL A 251 1.84 16.21 9.67
C VAL A 251 2.84 16.59 8.57
N LYS A 252 3.74 15.65 8.26
CA LYS A 252 4.59 15.67 7.06
C LYS A 252 3.83 15.07 5.87
N TYR A 253 3.68 15.84 4.79
CA TYR A 253 3.03 15.37 3.56
C TYR A 253 4.06 15.04 2.48
N LEU A 254 4.10 13.78 2.02
CA LEU A 254 5.04 13.33 1.00
C LEU A 254 4.35 12.87 -0.29
N ARG A 255 5.09 13.06 -1.39
CA ARG A 255 4.69 12.65 -2.73
C ARG A 255 5.85 12.00 -3.47
N ILE A 256 5.58 10.85 -4.08
CA ILE A 256 6.52 10.23 -5.01
C ILE A 256 6.60 11.03 -6.32
N ALA A 257 7.81 11.20 -6.84
CA ALA A 257 8.07 11.73 -8.17
C ALA A 257 7.69 10.71 -9.27
#